data_AF-A0A5C6D472-F1
#
_entry.id   AF-A0A5C6D472-F1
#
_cell.length_a   1.000
_cell.length_b   1.000
_cell.length_c   1.000
_cell.angle_alpha   90.00
_cell.angle_beta   90.00
_cell.angle_gamma   90.00
#
_symmetry.space_group_name_H-M   'P 1'
#
loop_
_entity.id
_entity.type
_entity.pdbx_description
1 polymer ?
#
loop_
_entity_poly.entity_id
_entity_poly.type
_entity_poly.pdbx_seq_one_letter_code
_entity_poly.pdbx_strand_id
1 'polypeptide(L)'
;MFAELKKYKAKHGDCDVPHNWSGNPKLGPWVSQQRHTHKTDKLSKERTSRLEKIGFVWNPLAAKWESMFLELQKYKAKHGHCNVPSQWSGRSNLGLWVRGLRHAYKKDLLSKERISRLEKLGFLWNPLAAKWEEMFVELRKYKSKHGNCNVPNKFEGNPRLGEWVSTQRAEYQKDNLSKGRISRLNSLGFAWDSHEAAWEEMFQALKKYKAKHGDCLVPWRWSDNEKLAGWVASQRRALKQGRLSKDRIAKLDSIGFVWEIKPTPWEEMFQALCDYKAKHGDTLVPLEWKENPQLALWIRTQRKSYSKGQLSKSRLQRLEKIGFVWSLISNAWDEMFASLKDFKAKHGDCRVPNDWNENPQLAIWIKNQRRKYSEGLLSKTRIKRLEKLGFEFNLWEASWEKMFNQLKAYKKKHGDCDVPQRWTENPELGVWVSNQRTRKRQKLLSKERIARLNKIGFSWKVES
;
A
#
# COMPACT_ATOMS: atom_id res chain seq x y z
N MET A 1 -38.13 80.91 6.48
CA MET A 1 -37.51 79.62 6.07
C MET A 1 -36.56 79.02 7.11
N PHE A 2 -35.51 79.70 7.57
CA PHE A 2 -34.59 79.11 8.59
C PHE A 2 -35.27 78.75 9.92
N ALA A 3 -36.19 79.58 10.43
CA ALA A 3 -36.98 79.26 11.61
C ALA A 3 -37.91 78.04 11.40
N GLU A 4 -38.47 77.91 10.19
CA GLU A 4 -39.30 76.76 9.80
C GLU A 4 -38.48 75.46 9.71
N LEU A 5 -37.23 75.53 9.24
CA LEU A 5 -36.31 74.39 9.27
C LEU A 5 -35.98 73.96 10.71
N LYS A 6 -35.82 74.90 11.65
CA LYS A 6 -35.64 74.57 13.08
C LYS A 6 -36.85 73.85 13.65
N LYS A 7 -38.08 74.31 13.33
CA LYS A 7 -39.32 73.64 13.73
C LYS A 7 -39.42 72.23 13.15
N TYR A 8 -39.11 72.09 11.85
CA TYR A 8 -39.07 70.79 11.19
C TYR A 8 -38.08 69.84 11.90
N LYS A 9 -36.85 70.31 12.17
CA LYS A 9 -35.85 69.52 12.90
C LYS A 9 -36.31 69.10 14.29
N ALA A 10 -36.93 70.01 15.05
CA ALA A 10 -37.45 69.67 16.37
C ALA A 10 -38.52 68.57 16.32
N LYS A 11 -39.33 68.55 15.25
CA LYS A 11 -40.41 67.57 15.07
C LYS A 11 -39.94 66.23 14.48
N HIS A 12 -39.01 66.27 13.54
CA HIS A 12 -38.61 65.10 12.74
C HIS A 12 -37.22 64.56 13.07
N GLY A 13 -36.42 65.27 13.87
CA GLY A 13 -35.09 64.87 14.30
C GLY A 13 -33.97 65.21 13.30
N ASP A 14 -34.30 65.57 12.06
CA ASP A 14 -33.34 65.89 11.00
C ASP A 14 -33.71 67.16 10.22
N CYS A 15 -32.83 67.59 9.31
CA CYS A 15 -33.08 68.71 8.39
C CYS A 15 -33.37 68.23 6.94
N ASP A 16 -33.67 66.95 6.74
CA ASP A 16 -33.95 66.32 5.45
C ASP A 16 -35.44 66.45 5.10
N VAL A 17 -35.81 67.64 4.67
CA VAL A 17 -37.19 67.96 4.29
C VAL A 17 -37.51 67.38 2.90
N PRO A 18 -38.56 66.55 2.74
CA PRO A 18 -39.02 66.08 1.44
C PRO A 18 -39.35 67.24 0.50
N HIS A 19 -39.09 67.07 -0.80
CA HIS A 19 -39.31 68.14 -1.78
C HIS A 19 -40.76 68.66 -1.76
N ASN A 20 -41.74 67.76 -1.61
CA ASN A 20 -43.17 68.09 -1.54
C ASN A 20 -43.74 67.94 -0.12
N TRP A 21 -42.99 68.38 0.91
CA TRP A 21 -43.46 68.26 2.29
C TRP A 21 -44.77 69.05 2.53
N SER A 22 -45.82 68.37 2.96
CA SER A 22 -47.17 68.93 3.11
C SER A 22 -47.29 70.03 4.16
N GLY A 23 -46.43 70.02 5.20
CA GLY A 23 -46.45 71.04 6.26
C GLY A 23 -45.97 72.42 5.80
N ASN A 24 -45.09 72.48 4.79
CA ASN A 24 -44.69 73.70 4.11
C ASN A 24 -44.04 73.34 2.76
N PRO A 25 -44.79 73.43 1.64
CA PRO A 25 -44.30 73.03 0.32
C PRO A 25 -43.07 73.81 -0.16
N LYS A 26 -42.80 75.00 0.41
CA LYS A 26 -41.64 75.83 0.04
C LYS A 26 -40.36 75.41 0.77
N LEU A 27 -40.46 74.60 1.83
CA LEU A 27 -39.31 74.25 2.67
C LEU A 27 -38.37 73.23 2.01
N GLY A 28 -38.91 72.20 1.36
CA GLY A 28 -38.12 71.20 0.61
C GLY A 28 -37.28 71.81 -0.53
N PRO A 29 -37.87 72.66 -1.41
CA PRO A 29 -37.12 73.40 -2.43
C PRO A 29 -36.07 74.33 -1.82
N TRP A 30 -36.40 75.03 -0.73
CA TRP A 30 -35.46 75.92 -0.05
C TRP A 30 -34.25 75.19 0.54
N VAL A 31 -34.46 74.02 1.17
CA VAL A 31 -33.40 73.14 1.68
C VAL A 31 -32.50 72.64 0.53
N SER A 32 -33.11 72.24 -0.58
CA SER A 32 -32.39 71.81 -1.79
C SER A 32 -31.54 72.95 -2.36
N GLN A 33 -32.08 74.17 -2.39
CA GLN A 33 -31.37 75.37 -2.80
C GLN A 33 -30.15 75.64 -1.90
N GLN A 34 -30.26 75.49 -0.58
CA GLN A 34 -29.12 75.71 0.32
C GLN A 34 -27.97 74.73 0.03
N ARG A 35 -28.29 73.47 -0.25
CA ARG A 35 -27.28 72.46 -0.64
C ARG A 35 -26.61 72.80 -1.95
N HIS A 36 -27.39 73.27 -2.93
CA HIS A 36 -26.85 73.69 -4.22
C HIS A 36 -25.92 74.90 -4.09
N THR A 37 -26.34 75.96 -3.39
CA THR A 37 -25.52 77.17 -3.23
C THR A 37 -24.28 76.95 -2.39
N HIS A 38 -24.33 76.05 -1.41
CA HIS A 38 -23.15 75.60 -0.67
C HIS A 38 -22.18 74.83 -1.57
N LYS A 39 -22.67 73.93 -2.44
CA LYS A 39 -21.83 73.18 -3.38
C LYS A 39 -21.12 74.08 -4.40
N THR A 40 -21.71 75.22 -4.75
CA THR A 40 -21.15 76.18 -5.71
C THR A 40 -20.40 77.34 -5.04
N ASP A 41 -20.08 77.25 -3.74
CA ASP A 41 -19.41 78.30 -2.95
C ASP A 41 -20.10 79.69 -2.98
N LYS A 42 -21.41 79.73 -3.26
CA LYS A 42 -22.21 80.96 -3.33
C LYS A 42 -22.94 81.28 -2.01
N LEU A 43 -22.77 80.43 -1.00
CA LEU A 43 -23.41 80.59 0.30
C LEU A 43 -22.49 81.36 1.27
N SER A 44 -23.01 82.41 1.89
CA SER A 44 -22.26 83.20 2.88
C SER A 44 -21.80 82.35 4.07
N LYS A 45 -20.57 82.58 4.57
CA LYS A 45 -19.99 81.89 5.75
C LYS A 45 -20.90 81.95 6.99
N GLU A 46 -21.56 83.08 7.25
CA GLU A 46 -22.48 83.22 8.38
C GLU A 46 -23.68 82.27 8.27
N ARG A 47 -24.27 82.15 7.07
CA ARG A 47 -25.39 81.24 6.81
C ARG A 47 -24.97 79.78 6.90
N THR A 48 -23.80 79.43 6.39
CA THR A 48 -23.20 78.09 6.53
C THR A 48 -23.08 77.73 8.02
N SER A 49 -22.45 78.58 8.83
CA SER A 49 -22.30 78.36 10.27
C SER A 49 -23.65 78.23 11.01
N ARG A 50 -24.66 79.03 10.64
CA ARG A 50 -26.01 78.93 11.22
C ARG A 50 -26.70 77.60 10.90
N LEU A 51 -26.51 77.08 9.69
CA LEU A 51 -27.05 75.78 9.27
C LEU A 51 -26.29 74.62 9.94
N GLU A 52 -24.97 74.71 10.05
CA GLU A 52 -24.13 73.73 10.75
C GLU A 52 -24.47 73.64 12.24
N LYS A 53 -24.71 74.78 12.91
CA LYS A 53 -25.14 74.81 14.34
C LYS A 53 -26.43 74.03 14.60
N ILE A 54 -27.30 73.91 13.60
CA ILE A 54 -28.51 73.09 13.70
C ILE A 54 -28.31 71.70 13.08
N GLY A 55 -27.09 71.24 12.84
CA GLY A 55 -26.79 69.91 12.30
C GLY A 55 -27.31 69.68 10.88
N PHE A 56 -27.35 70.74 10.06
CA PHE A 56 -27.80 70.62 8.68
C PHE A 56 -26.86 69.73 7.86
N VAL A 57 -27.40 68.69 7.24
CA VAL A 57 -26.64 67.78 6.39
C VAL A 57 -26.58 68.33 4.96
N TRP A 58 -25.39 68.75 4.53
CA TRP A 58 -25.14 69.29 3.19
C TRP A 58 -25.25 68.21 2.09
N ASN A 59 -24.85 66.97 2.39
CA ASN A 59 -24.95 65.83 1.48
C ASN A 59 -25.62 64.62 2.16
N PRO A 60 -26.97 64.53 2.11
CA PRO A 60 -27.72 63.45 2.74
C PRO A 60 -27.37 62.06 2.20
N LEU A 61 -27.02 61.96 0.92
CA LEU A 61 -26.62 60.70 0.30
C LEU A 61 -25.27 60.22 0.85
N ALA A 62 -24.32 61.13 1.10
CA ALA A 62 -23.06 60.80 1.77
C ALA A 62 -23.30 60.39 3.24
N ALA A 63 -24.10 61.15 3.98
CA ALA A 63 -24.44 60.81 5.37
C ALA A 63 -25.16 59.45 5.49
N LYS A 64 -26.09 59.15 4.58
CA LYS A 64 -26.74 57.83 4.50
C LYS A 64 -25.72 56.72 4.21
N TRP A 65 -24.77 56.95 3.32
CA TRP A 65 -23.71 55.99 3.04
C TRP A 65 -22.85 55.72 4.29
N GLU A 66 -22.45 56.76 5.04
CA GLU A 66 -21.66 56.60 6.27
C GLU A 66 -22.43 55.81 7.33
N SER A 67 -23.72 56.09 7.50
CA SER A 67 -24.59 55.33 8.41
C SER A 67 -24.65 53.85 8.04
N MET A 68 -24.91 53.53 6.77
CA MET A 68 -24.93 52.14 6.29
C MET A 68 -23.57 51.45 6.42
N PHE A 69 -22.47 52.18 6.19
CA PHE A 69 -21.12 51.66 6.35
C PHE A 69 -20.80 51.33 7.81
N LEU A 70 -21.19 52.20 8.75
CA LEU A 70 -21.06 51.96 10.19
C LEU A 70 -21.84 50.70 10.62
N GLU A 71 -23.04 50.51 10.08
CA GLU A 71 -23.83 49.32 10.36
C GLU A 71 -23.21 48.04 9.79
N LEU A 72 -22.59 48.12 8.61
CA LEU A 72 -21.82 47.01 8.07
C LEU A 72 -20.61 46.68 8.94
N GLN A 73 -19.92 47.69 9.51
CA GLN A 73 -18.84 47.48 10.48
C GLN A 73 -19.36 46.76 11.74
N LYS A 74 -20.50 47.21 12.29
CA LYS A 74 -21.17 46.55 13.43
C LYS A 74 -21.56 45.11 13.10
N TYR A 75 -22.09 44.87 11.90
CA TYR A 75 -22.42 43.53 11.43
C TYR A 75 -21.18 42.65 11.34
N LYS A 76 -20.08 43.15 10.75
CA LYS A 76 -18.80 42.42 10.69
C LYS A 76 -18.28 42.11 12.09
N ALA A 77 -18.31 43.07 13.01
CA ALA A 77 -17.86 42.85 14.38
C ALA A 77 -18.66 41.73 15.08
N LYS A 78 -19.98 41.65 14.82
CA LYS A 78 -20.85 40.62 15.40
C LYS A 78 -20.74 39.24 14.73
N HIS A 79 -20.56 39.20 13.41
CA HIS A 79 -20.65 37.96 12.60
C HIS A 79 -19.32 37.50 12.01
N GLY A 80 -18.24 38.26 12.20
CA GLY A 80 -16.92 37.99 11.63
C GLY A 80 -16.78 38.28 10.14
N HIS A 81 -17.88 38.56 9.43
CA HIS A 81 -17.89 38.75 7.97
C HIS A 81 -18.89 39.83 7.50
N CYS A 82 -18.70 40.33 6.28
CA CYS A 82 -19.61 41.32 5.66
C CYS A 82 -20.74 40.71 4.81
N ASN A 83 -20.95 39.38 4.86
CA ASN A 83 -21.98 38.70 4.07
C ASN A 83 -23.37 38.78 4.70
N VAL A 84 -23.99 39.96 4.57
CA VAL A 84 -25.34 40.22 5.10
C VAL A 84 -26.40 39.53 4.22
N PRO A 85 -27.29 38.68 4.80
CA PRO A 85 -28.42 38.09 4.08
C PRO A 85 -29.38 39.14 3.53
N SER A 86 -30.02 38.88 2.39
CA SER A 86 -30.94 39.84 1.76
C SER A 86 -32.18 40.14 2.60
N GLN A 87 -32.64 39.18 3.41
CA GLN A 87 -33.78 39.31 4.33
C GLN A 87 -33.33 39.57 5.78
N TRP A 88 -32.15 40.15 5.99
CA TRP A 88 -31.65 40.44 7.33
C TRP A 88 -32.62 41.35 8.11
N SER A 89 -33.16 40.85 9.22
CA SER A 89 -34.19 41.49 10.07
C SER A 89 -33.68 42.67 10.92
N GLY A 90 -32.45 43.15 10.68
CA GLY A 90 -31.94 44.37 11.31
C GLY A 90 -32.71 45.61 10.86
N ARG A 91 -32.65 46.68 11.69
CA ARG A 91 -33.45 47.92 11.56
C ARG A 91 -33.26 48.73 10.26
N SER A 92 -32.39 48.31 9.34
CA SER A 92 -31.73 49.27 8.43
C SER A 92 -31.66 48.85 6.97
N ASN A 93 -32.37 47.80 6.55
CA ASN A 93 -32.31 47.30 5.16
C ASN A 93 -30.86 47.01 4.67
N LEU A 94 -29.95 46.71 5.59
CA LEU A 94 -28.53 46.50 5.32
C LEU A 94 -28.28 45.41 4.27
N GLY A 95 -29.09 44.34 4.27
CA GLY A 95 -29.03 43.28 3.26
C GLY A 95 -29.32 43.78 1.83
N LEU A 96 -30.31 44.66 1.67
CA LEU A 96 -30.64 45.29 0.38
C LEU A 96 -29.53 46.25 -0.05
N TRP A 97 -28.96 47.01 0.89
CA TRP A 97 -27.84 47.92 0.60
C TRP A 97 -26.58 47.17 0.16
N VAL A 98 -26.20 46.10 0.86
CA VAL A 98 -25.08 45.22 0.49
C VAL A 98 -25.29 44.58 -0.89
N ARG A 99 -26.52 44.15 -1.20
CA ARG A 99 -26.88 43.67 -2.54
C ARG A 99 -26.70 44.77 -3.59
N GLY A 100 -27.15 45.98 -3.29
CA GLY A 100 -27.00 47.16 -4.13
C GLY A 100 -25.54 47.52 -4.38
N LEU A 101 -24.67 47.46 -3.36
CA LEU A 101 -23.24 47.68 -3.50
C LEU A 101 -22.60 46.71 -4.51
N ARG A 102 -22.91 45.41 -4.40
CA ARG A 102 -22.38 44.41 -5.35
C ARG A 102 -22.86 44.66 -6.78
N HIS A 103 -24.11 45.08 -6.95
CA HIS A 103 -24.65 45.45 -8.27
C HIS A 103 -23.96 46.70 -8.84
N ALA A 104 -23.83 47.75 -8.03
CA ALA A 104 -23.17 48.99 -8.44
C ALA A 104 -21.69 48.76 -8.79
N TYR A 105 -21.00 47.87 -8.06
CA TYR A 105 -19.60 47.53 -8.34
C TYR A 105 -19.47 46.79 -9.69
N LYS A 106 -20.35 45.82 -9.96
CA LYS A 106 -20.39 45.11 -11.25
C LYS A 106 -20.68 46.05 -12.45
N LYS A 107 -21.29 47.21 -12.21
CA LYS A 107 -21.64 48.20 -13.22
C LYS A 107 -20.68 49.40 -13.25
N ASP A 108 -19.57 49.33 -12.49
CA ASP A 108 -18.58 50.41 -12.38
C ASP A 108 -19.17 51.76 -11.90
N LEU A 109 -20.27 51.72 -11.14
CA LEU A 109 -20.98 52.90 -10.63
C LEU A 109 -20.50 53.34 -9.23
N LEU A 110 -19.55 52.62 -8.65
CA LEU A 110 -19.00 52.90 -7.32
C LEU A 110 -17.69 53.68 -7.42
N SER A 111 -17.54 54.72 -6.60
CA SER A 111 -16.29 55.48 -6.56
C SER A 111 -15.14 54.64 -6.00
N LYS A 112 -13.92 54.87 -6.51
CA LYS A 112 -12.68 54.20 -6.06
C LYS A 112 -12.48 54.28 -4.54
N GLU A 113 -12.84 55.41 -3.93
CA GLU A 113 -12.73 55.60 -2.48
C GLU A 113 -13.70 54.70 -1.69
N ARG A 114 -14.96 54.58 -2.14
CA ARG A 114 -15.94 53.68 -1.49
C ARG A 114 -15.52 52.21 -1.65
N ILE A 115 -14.96 51.86 -2.81
CA ILE A 115 -14.41 50.53 -3.06
C ILE A 115 -13.28 50.24 -2.06
N SER A 116 -12.30 51.14 -1.97
CA SER A 116 -11.16 50.99 -1.04
C SER A 116 -11.60 50.86 0.42
N ARG A 117 -12.59 51.64 0.87
CA ARG A 117 -13.12 51.55 2.24
C ARG A 117 -13.78 50.21 2.53
N LEU A 118 -14.55 49.68 1.58
CA LEU A 118 -15.19 48.38 1.69
C LEU A 118 -14.16 47.24 1.66
N GLU A 119 -13.14 47.33 0.81
CA GLU A 119 -12.04 46.36 0.74
C GLU A 119 -11.19 46.33 2.01
N LYS A 120 -10.86 47.51 2.58
CA LYS A 120 -10.21 47.61 3.90
C LYS A 120 -11.06 46.97 5.01
N LEU A 121 -12.38 47.03 4.89
CA LEU A 121 -13.29 46.34 5.80
C LEU A 121 -13.35 44.82 5.53
N GLY A 122 -12.73 44.29 4.48
CA GLY A 122 -12.81 42.88 4.10
C GLY A 122 -14.14 42.51 3.44
N PHE A 123 -14.79 43.46 2.77
CA PHE A 123 -16.01 43.21 2.02
C PHE A 123 -15.73 42.39 0.75
N LEU A 124 -16.38 41.24 0.63
CA LEU A 124 -16.29 40.40 -0.56
C LEU A 124 -17.33 40.81 -1.60
N TRP A 125 -16.86 41.33 -2.73
CA TRP A 125 -17.70 41.68 -3.89
C TRP A 125 -18.41 40.45 -4.49
N ASN A 126 -17.74 39.30 -4.49
CA ASN A 126 -18.31 38.03 -4.92
C ASN A 126 -18.08 36.92 -3.87
N PRO A 127 -18.96 36.82 -2.85
CA PRO A 127 -18.83 35.84 -1.78
C PRO A 127 -18.92 34.38 -2.26
N LEU A 128 -19.72 34.13 -3.29
CA LEU A 128 -19.89 32.80 -3.86
C LEU A 128 -18.61 32.34 -4.58
N ALA A 129 -17.93 33.25 -5.28
CA ALA A 129 -16.62 32.95 -5.87
C ALA A 129 -15.55 32.70 -4.80
N ALA A 130 -15.53 33.51 -3.74
CA ALA A 130 -14.60 33.30 -2.62
C ALA A 130 -14.84 31.96 -1.91
N LYS A 131 -16.09 31.60 -1.64
CA LYS A 131 -16.44 30.29 -1.06
C LYS A 131 -16.06 29.13 -1.99
N TRP A 132 -16.23 29.29 -3.31
CA TRP A 132 -15.78 28.29 -4.27
C TRP A 132 -14.25 28.12 -4.23
N GLU A 133 -13.50 29.22 -4.12
CA GLU A 133 -12.04 29.21 -4.01
C GLU A 133 -11.56 28.49 -2.75
N GLU A 134 -12.19 28.76 -1.61
CA GLU A 134 -11.92 28.09 -0.34
C GLU A 134 -12.08 26.56 -0.49
N MET A 135 -13.21 26.12 -1.04
CA MET A 135 -13.47 24.68 -1.26
C MET A 135 -12.50 24.06 -2.29
N PHE A 136 -12.08 24.82 -3.30
CA PHE A 136 -11.07 24.38 -4.26
C PHE A 136 -9.70 24.16 -3.60
N VAL A 137 -9.30 25.05 -2.69
CA VAL A 137 -8.08 24.89 -1.89
C VAL A 137 -8.18 23.65 -0.98
N GLU A 138 -9.32 23.42 -0.34
CA GLU A 138 -9.56 22.21 0.46
C GLU A 138 -9.51 20.93 -0.39
N LEU A 139 -10.06 20.95 -1.60
CA LEU A 139 -9.95 19.84 -2.55
C LEU A 139 -8.48 19.55 -2.91
N ARG A 140 -7.67 20.60 -3.14
CA ARG A 140 -6.23 20.44 -3.41
C ARG A 140 -5.50 19.80 -2.22
N LYS A 141 -5.83 20.20 -0.99
CA LYS A 141 -5.30 19.56 0.23
C LYS A 141 -5.71 18.10 0.31
N TYR A 142 -6.98 17.79 0.04
CA TYR A 142 -7.48 16.42 0.00
C TYR A 142 -6.69 15.57 -1.01
N LYS A 143 -6.52 16.07 -2.24
CA LYS A 143 -5.74 15.37 -3.28
C LYS A 143 -4.31 15.09 -2.84
N SER A 144 -3.65 16.06 -2.20
CA SER A 144 -2.29 15.86 -1.69
C SER A 144 -2.20 14.76 -0.64
N LYS A 145 -3.27 14.55 0.15
CA LYS A 145 -3.31 13.56 1.24
C LYS A 145 -3.75 12.16 0.78
N HIS A 146 -4.67 12.10 -0.18
CA HIS A 146 -5.32 10.85 -0.60
C HIS A 146 -4.92 10.39 -2.02
N GLY A 147 -4.18 11.22 -2.77
CA GLY A 147 -3.75 10.94 -4.14
C GLY A 147 -4.81 11.15 -5.23
N ASN A 148 -6.06 11.39 -4.86
CA ASN A 148 -7.17 11.60 -5.81
C ASN A 148 -8.15 12.68 -5.32
N CYS A 149 -9.10 13.07 -6.17
CA CYS A 149 -10.15 14.05 -5.86
C CYS A 149 -11.51 13.40 -5.51
N ASN A 150 -11.54 12.10 -5.20
CA ASN A 150 -12.76 11.34 -4.96
C ASN A 150 -13.21 11.45 -3.51
N VAL A 151 -13.60 12.65 -3.10
CA VAL A 151 -14.05 12.93 -1.74
C VAL A 151 -15.40 12.23 -1.47
N PRO A 152 -15.53 11.39 -0.42
CA PRO A 152 -16.80 10.83 0.01
C PRO A 152 -17.80 11.92 0.37
N ASN A 153 -19.10 11.71 0.09
CA ASN A 153 -20.13 12.71 0.41
C ASN A 153 -20.17 13.02 1.93
N LYS A 154 -20.09 11.98 2.77
CA LYS A 154 -19.96 12.10 4.24
C LYS A 154 -18.49 12.03 4.69
N PHE A 155 -17.63 12.88 4.14
CA PHE A 155 -16.22 12.90 4.54
C PHE A 155 -16.06 13.49 5.95
N GLU A 156 -15.62 12.68 6.92
CA GLU A 156 -15.51 13.06 8.33
C GLU A 156 -14.62 14.28 8.57
N GLY A 157 -13.53 14.43 7.81
CA GLY A 157 -12.61 15.55 7.96
C GLY A 157 -13.20 16.90 7.52
N ASN A 158 -14.13 16.90 6.57
CA ASN A 158 -14.86 18.09 6.12
C ASN A 158 -16.11 17.66 5.30
N PRO A 159 -17.28 17.51 5.94
CA PRO A 159 -18.50 17.09 5.25
C PRO A 159 -18.91 18.06 4.13
N ARG A 160 -18.62 19.36 4.29
CA ARG A 160 -18.93 20.39 3.29
C ARG A 160 -18.13 20.19 2.00
N LEU A 161 -16.94 19.58 2.07
CA LEU A 161 -16.13 19.26 0.89
C LEU A 161 -16.75 18.12 0.08
N GLY A 162 -17.24 17.08 0.75
CA GLY A 162 -17.94 15.97 0.10
C GLY A 162 -19.21 16.43 -0.63
N GLU A 163 -20.01 17.26 0.03
CA GLU A 163 -21.19 17.89 -0.56
C GLU A 163 -20.80 18.79 -1.74
N TRP A 164 -19.81 19.68 -1.57
CA TRP A 164 -19.37 20.60 -2.61
C TRP A 164 -18.86 19.89 -3.87
N VAL A 165 -18.06 18.82 -3.71
CA VAL A 165 -17.60 17.97 -4.81
C VAL A 165 -18.77 17.32 -5.54
N SER A 166 -19.76 16.81 -4.81
CA SER A 166 -20.97 16.23 -5.38
C SER A 166 -21.76 17.28 -6.18
N THR A 167 -21.89 18.49 -5.64
CA THR A 167 -22.50 19.63 -6.33
C THR A 167 -21.73 19.99 -7.61
N GLN A 168 -20.39 19.99 -7.60
CA GLN A 168 -19.63 20.30 -8.82
C GLN A 168 -19.92 19.30 -9.95
N ARG A 169 -20.03 17.99 -9.63
CA ARG A 169 -20.40 16.96 -10.61
C ARG A 169 -21.81 17.15 -11.14
N ALA A 170 -22.77 17.46 -10.26
CA ALA A 170 -24.16 17.71 -10.66
C ALA A 170 -24.29 18.97 -11.55
N GLU A 171 -23.60 20.06 -11.21
CA GLU A 171 -23.60 21.29 -12.01
C GLU A 171 -22.87 21.13 -13.35
N TYR A 172 -21.86 20.26 -13.42
CA TYR A 172 -21.19 19.91 -14.68
C TYR A 172 -22.12 19.14 -15.63
N GLN A 173 -22.88 18.16 -15.12
CA GLN A 173 -23.84 17.40 -15.95
C GLN A 173 -25.00 18.26 -16.44
N LYS A 174 -25.30 19.37 -15.76
CA LYS A 174 -26.33 20.34 -16.17
C LYS A 174 -25.79 21.48 -17.04
N ASP A 175 -24.51 21.43 -17.44
CA ASP A 175 -23.83 22.50 -18.18
C ASP A 175 -23.84 23.89 -17.50
N ASN A 176 -24.04 23.93 -16.18
CA ASN A 176 -24.12 25.16 -15.39
C ASN A 176 -22.74 25.65 -14.90
N LEU A 177 -21.69 24.83 -15.06
CA LEU A 177 -20.36 25.15 -14.57
C LEU A 177 -19.58 25.99 -15.60
N SER A 178 -18.98 27.10 -15.15
CA SER A 178 -18.18 27.94 -16.05
C SER A 178 -16.94 27.21 -16.56
N LYS A 179 -16.55 27.49 -17.81
CA LYS A 179 -15.33 26.93 -18.45
C LYS A 179 -14.08 27.08 -17.58
N GLY A 180 -13.93 28.23 -16.91
CA GLY A 180 -12.81 28.47 -15.99
C GLY A 180 -12.79 27.53 -14.77
N ARG A 181 -13.96 27.24 -14.17
CA ARG A 181 -14.06 26.29 -13.06
C ARG A 181 -13.77 24.87 -13.50
N ILE A 182 -14.29 24.48 -14.68
CA ILE A 182 -14.03 23.18 -15.30
C ILE A 182 -12.51 23.00 -15.51
N SER A 183 -11.85 23.98 -16.13
CA SER A 183 -10.41 23.94 -16.39
C SER A 183 -9.58 23.79 -15.11
N ARG A 184 -9.97 24.47 -14.03
CA ARG A 184 -9.26 24.39 -12.74
C ARG A 184 -9.46 23.05 -12.03
N LEU A 185 -10.65 22.46 -12.13
CA LEU A 185 -10.90 21.13 -11.59
C LEU A 185 -10.16 20.07 -12.43
N ASN A 186 -10.15 20.20 -13.75
CA ASN A 186 -9.41 19.33 -14.66
C ASN A 186 -7.89 19.37 -14.40
N SER A 187 -7.30 20.53 -14.07
CA SER A 187 -5.87 20.60 -13.73
C SER A 187 -5.52 19.86 -12.44
N LEU A 188 -6.49 19.63 -11.55
CA LEU A 188 -6.34 18.73 -10.41
C LEU A 188 -6.60 17.26 -10.75
N GLY A 189 -6.88 16.89 -12.00
CA GLY A 189 -7.30 15.54 -12.36
C GLY A 189 -8.63 15.16 -11.70
N PHE A 190 -9.54 16.12 -11.57
CA PHE A 190 -10.85 15.90 -10.98
C PHE A 190 -11.69 14.97 -11.85
N ALA A 191 -12.15 13.86 -11.27
CA ALA A 191 -13.04 12.93 -11.95
C ALA A 191 -14.49 13.42 -11.87
N TRP A 192 -15.04 13.81 -13.01
CA TRP A 192 -16.45 14.17 -13.17
C TRP A 192 -17.39 12.99 -12.96
N ASP A 193 -16.94 11.80 -13.34
CA ASP A 193 -17.55 10.52 -12.97
C ASP A 193 -16.65 9.79 -11.96
N SER A 194 -17.05 9.80 -10.69
CA SER A 194 -16.31 9.14 -9.61
C SER A 194 -16.34 7.62 -9.73
N HIS A 195 -17.39 7.06 -10.35
CA HIS A 195 -17.56 5.63 -10.49
C HIS A 195 -16.65 5.12 -11.60
N GLU A 196 -16.55 5.84 -12.72
CA GLU A 196 -15.60 5.52 -13.78
C GLU A 196 -14.15 5.70 -13.33
N ALA A 197 -13.83 6.75 -12.57
CA ALA A 197 -12.49 6.90 -12.01
C ALA A 197 -12.12 5.79 -11.02
N ALA A 198 -13.01 5.40 -10.12
CA ALA A 198 -12.78 4.30 -9.21
C ALA A 198 -12.62 2.96 -9.95
N TRP A 199 -13.38 2.77 -11.04
CA TRP A 199 -13.24 1.61 -11.91
C TRP A 199 -11.87 1.60 -12.60
N GLU A 200 -11.44 2.74 -13.17
CA GLU A 200 -10.15 2.87 -13.84
C GLU A 200 -8.98 2.65 -12.87
N GLU A 201 -9.08 3.12 -11.61
CA GLU A 201 -8.07 2.86 -10.58
C GLU A 201 -7.87 1.36 -10.33
N MET A 202 -8.97 0.62 -10.18
CA MET A 202 -8.92 -0.84 -10.00
C MET A 202 -8.44 -1.56 -11.26
N PHE A 203 -8.80 -1.06 -12.44
CA PHE A 203 -8.28 -1.58 -13.71
C PHE A 203 -6.76 -1.40 -13.83
N GLN A 204 -6.23 -0.25 -13.41
CA GLN A 204 -4.77 -0.03 -13.34
C GLN A 204 -4.10 -0.91 -12.29
N ALA A 205 -4.76 -1.15 -11.14
CA ALA A 205 -4.28 -2.12 -10.14
C ALA A 205 -4.22 -3.54 -10.72
N LEU A 206 -5.20 -3.94 -11.53
CA LEU A 206 -5.20 -5.22 -12.24
C LEU A 206 -4.07 -5.30 -13.29
N LYS A 207 -3.79 -4.22 -14.02
CA LYS A 207 -2.63 -4.15 -14.93
C LYS A 207 -1.31 -4.37 -14.18
N LYS A 208 -1.14 -3.74 -13.01
CA LYS A 208 0.03 -3.95 -12.13
C LYS A 208 0.11 -5.40 -11.65
N TYR A 209 -1.03 -6.00 -11.27
CA TYR A 209 -1.10 -7.41 -10.92
C TYR A 209 -0.62 -8.29 -12.08
N LYS A 210 -1.14 -8.07 -13.29
CA LYS A 210 -0.73 -8.82 -14.50
C LYS A 210 0.76 -8.65 -14.79
N ALA A 211 1.31 -7.45 -14.69
CA ALA A 211 2.73 -7.22 -14.89
C ALA A 211 3.60 -8.02 -13.90
N LYS A 212 3.13 -8.19 -12.65
CA LYS A 212 3.85 -8.91 -11.59
C LYS A 212 3.67 -10.44 -11.67
N HIS A 213 2.49 -10.92 -12.05
CA HIS A 213 2.11 -12.33 -11.94
C HIS A 213 1.92 -13.05 -13.29
N GLY A 214 1.91 -12.31 -14.39
CA GLY A 214 1.78 -12.84 -15.76
C GLY A 214 0.33 -13.10 -16.21
N ASP A 215 -0.66 -12.97 -15.32
CA ASP A 215 -2.08 -13.18 -15.62
C ASP A 215 -3.01 -12.24 -14.84
N CYS A 216 -4.31 -12.31 -15.10
CA CYS A 216 -5.35 -11.56 -14.38
C CYS A 216 -6.14 -12.42 -13.37
N LEU A 217 -5.61 -13.59 -12.99
CA LEU A 217 -6.25 -14.54 -12.06
C LEU A 217 -5.93 -14.14 -10.62
N VAL A 218 -6.55 -13.04 -10.17
CA VAL A 218 -6.41 -12.56 -8.79
C VAL A 218 -7.04 -13.59 -7.83
N PRO A 219 -6.29 -14.12 -6.83
CA PRO A 219 -6.80 -15.06 -5.85
C PRO A 219 -7.99 -14.49 -5.09
N TRP A 220 -8.91 -15.37 -4.71
CA TRP A 220 -9.98 -15.00 -3.80
C TRP A 220 -9.37 -14.62 -2.43
N ARG A 221 -9.76 -13.46 -1.89
CA ARG A 221 -9.17 -12.89 -0.66
C ARG A 221 -7.64 -12.70 -0.72
N TRP A 222 -7.14 -12.19 -1.85
CA TRP A 222 -5.71 -11.88 -1.99
C TRP A 222 -5.24 -10.89 -0.92
N SER A 223 -4.38 -11.36 -0.01
CA SER A 223 -3.92 -10.63 1.19
C SER A 223 -3.22 -9.30 0.88
N ASP A 224 -2.52 -9.19 -0.25
CA ASP A 224 -1.81 -7.95 -0.58
C ASP A 224 -2.77 -6.84 -1.07
N ASN A 225 -3.96 -7.22 -1.56
CA ASN A 225 -5.00 -6.26 -2.00
C ASN A 225 -6.38 -6.94 -2.11
N GLU A 226 -7.07 -7.03 -0.97
CA GLU A 226 -8.41 -7.65 -0.91
C GLU A 226 -9.45 -6.90 -1.76
N LYS A 227 -9.30 -5.57 -1.89
CA LYS A 227 -10.19 -4.73 -2.70
C LYS A 227 -10.15 -5.13 -4.16
N LEU A 228 -8.96 -5.40 -4.71
CA LEU A 228 -8.82 -5.87 -6.09
C LEU A 228 -9.49 -7.22 -6.31
N ALA A 229 -9.31 -8.17 -5.38
CA ALA A 229 -9.96 -9.48 -5.46
C ALA A 229 -11.49 -9.37 -5.48
N GLY A 230 -12.05 -8.54 -4.59
CA GLY A 230 -13.49 -8.24 -4.57
C GLY A 230 -13.98 -7.55 -5.86
N TRP A 231 -13.19 -6.62 -6.39
CA TRP A 231 -13.51 -5.90 -7.63
C TRP A 231 -13.50 -6.82 -8.86
N VAL A 232 -12.50 -7.70 -8.99
CA VAL A 232 -12.44 -8.70 -10.08
C VAL A 232 -13.67 -9.62 -10.04
N ALA A 233 -14.05 -10.09 -8.84
CA ALA A 233 -15.25 -10.90 -8.67
C ALA A 233 -16.54 -10.13 -9.03
N SER A 234 -16.61 -8.84 -8.69
CA SER A 234 -17.76 -8.00 -9.04
C SER A 234 -17.87 -7.76 -10.55
N GLN A 235 -16.75 -7.61 -11.27
CA GLN A 235 -16.76 -7.48 -12.75
C GLN A 235 -17.35 -8.71 -13.42
N ARG A 236 -16.95 -9.92 -13.00
CA ARG A 236 -17.52 -11.17 -13.52
C ARG A 236 -19.02 -11.29 -13.25
N ARG A 237 -19.45 -10.93 -12.04
CA ARG A 237 -20.87 -10.91 -11.66
C ARG A 237 -21.67 -9.90 -12.50
N ALA A 238 -21.11 -8.70 -12.71
CA ALA A 238 -21.74 -7.66 -13.51
C ALA A 238 -21.91 -8.09 -14.97
N LEU A 239 -20.91 -8.77 -15.56
CA LEU A 239 -21.03 -9.34 -16.91
C LEU A 239 -22.16 -10.37 -16.97
N LYS A 240 -22.20 -11.33 -16.04
CA LYS A 240 -23.26 -12.36 -15.98
C LYS A 240 -24.67 -11.76 -15.84
N GLN A 241 -24.78 -10.62 -15.17
CA GLN A 241 -26.03 -9.89 -14.99
C GLN A 241 -26.36 -8.93 -16.14
N GLY A 242 -25.53 -8.85 -17.18
CA GLY A 242 -25.71 -7.90 -18.30
C GLY A 242 -25.55 -6.43 -17.92
N ARG A 243 -24.90 -6.14 -16.78
CA ARG A 243 -24.76 -4.77 -16.22
C ARG A 243 -23.43 -4.11 -16.57
N LEU A 244 -22.53 -4.81 -17.26
CA LEU A 244 -21.21 -4.30 -17.59
C LEU A 244 -21.22 -3.65 -18.99
N SER A 245 -20.69 -2.43 -19.10
CA SER A 245 -20.64 -1.71 -20.38
C SER A 245 -19.68 -2.36 -21.37
N LYS A 246 -19.96 -2.20 -22.67
CA LYS A 246 -19.11 -2.72 -23.76
C LYS A 246 -17.66 -2.22 -23.66
N ASP A 247 -17.46 -0.96 -23.29
CA ASP A 247 -16.12 -0.37 -23.15
C ASP A 247 -15.32 -1.01 -22.01
N ARG A 248 -15.97 -1.29 -20.87
CA ARG A 248 -15.32 -1.97 -19.74
C ARG A 248 -14.95 -3.41 -20.09
N ILE A 249 -15.80 -4.09 -20.86
CA ILE A 249 -15.51 -5.41 -21.39
C ILE A 249 -14.27 -5.36 -22.29
N ALA A 250 -14.27 -4.47 -23.30
CA ALA A 250 -13.15 -4.30 -24.22
C ALA A 250 -11.82 -3.94 -23.51
N LYS A 251 -11.86 -3.07 -22.48
CA LYS A 251 -10.69 -2.75 -21.66
C LYS A 251 -10.15 -3.98 -20.94
N LEU A 252 -11.01 -4.79 -20.32
CA LEU A 252 -10.61 -6.02 -19.63
C LEU A 252 -10.10 -7.08 -20.60
N ASP A 253 -10.74 -7.24 -21.76
CA ASP A 253 -10.29 -8.13 -22.82
C ASP A 253 -8.90 -7.76 -23.35
N SER A 254 -8.61 -6.46 -23.49
CA SER A 254 -7.30 -5.97 -23.97
C SER A 254 -6.13 -6.41 -23.09
N ILE A 255 -6.39 -6.73 -21.81
CA ILE A 255 -5.38 -7.23 -20.88
C ILE A 255 -5.48 -8.75 -20.69
N GLY A 256 -6.25 -9.46 -21.50
CA GLY A 256 -6.42 -10.91 -21.39
C GLY A 256 -7.16 -11.33 -20.13
N PHE A 257 -8.15 -10.53 -19.70
CA PHE A 257 -8.95 -10.85 -18.53
C PHE A 257 -9.80 -12.11 -18.77
N VAL A 258 -9.68 -13.07 -17.85
CA VAL A 258 -10.46 -14.32 -17.92
C VAL A 258 -11.79 -14.11 -17.19
N TRP A 259 -12.88 -14.03 -17.97
CA TRP A 259 -14.25 -13.86 -17.48
C TRP A 259 -14.79 -15.09 -16.78
N GLU A 260 -14.66 -16.24 -17.43
CA GLU A 260 -15.01 -17.52 -16.85
C GLU A 260 -13.77 -18.14 -16.22
N ILE A 261 -13.61 -17.93 -14.92
CA ILE A 261 -12.91 -18.93 -14.12
C ILE A 261 -13.90 -20.08 -13.99
N LYS A 262 -13.86 -21.05 -14.90
CA LYS A 262 -14.25 -22.41 -14.51
C LYS A 262 -13.45 -22.66 -13.23
N PRO A 263 -14.05 -23.04 -12.09
CA PRO A 263 -13.27 -23.52 -10.97
C PRO A 263 -12.48 -24.68 -11.52
N THR A 264 -11.26 -24.39 -11.95
CA THR A 264 -10.37 -25.46 -12.32
C THR A 264 -10.11 -26.13 -10.98
N PRO A 265 -10.13 -27.46 -10.91
CA PRO A 265 -9.73 -28.19 -9.71
C PRO A 265 -8.39 -27.68 -9.12
N TRP A 266 -7.60 -26.93 -9.90
CA TRP A 266 -6.40 -26.26 -9.45
C TRP A 266 -6.62 -25.09 -8.47
N GLU A 267 -7.57 -24.19 -8.70
CA GLU A 267 -7.78 -23.01 -7.85
C GLU A 267 -8.37 -23.38 -6.48
N GLU A 268 -9.32 -24.31 -6.46
CA GLU A 268 -9.92 -24.83 -5.22
C GLU A 268 -8.87 -25.52 -4.35
N MET A 269 -8.01 -26.34 -4.96
CA MET A 269 -6.94 -27.03 -4.23
C MET A 269 -5.81 -26.09 -3.81
N PHE A 270 -5.51 -25.05 -4.60
CA PHE A 270 -4.56 -24.01 -4.18
C PHE A 270 -5.08 -23.24 -2.96
N GLN A 271 -6.38 -22.92 -2.92
CA GLN A 271 -7.00 -22.30 -1.75
C GLN A 271 -6.97 -23.24 -0.52
N ALA A 272 -7.31 -24.51 -0.71
CA ALA A 272 -7.24 -25.51 0.36
C ALA A 272 -5.81 -25.67 0.93
N LEU A 273 -4.77 -25.50 0.11
CA LEU A 273 -3.37 -25.46 0.58
C LEU A 273 -3.06 -24.20 1.40
N CYS A 274 -3.58 -23.04 1.00
CA CYS A 274 -3.45 -21.82 1.79
C CYS A 274 -4.12 -21.96 3.16
N ASP A 275 -5.32 -22.54 3.21
CA ASP A 275 -6.06 -22.77 4.44
C ASP A 275 -5.34 -23.78 5.34
N TYR A 276 -4.77 -24.85 4.75
CA TYR A 276 -3.91 -25.79 5.46
C TYR A 276 -2.70 -25.08 6.09
N LYS A 277 -2.00 -24.23 5.32
CA LYS A 277 -0.86 -23.47 5.83
C LYS A 277 -1.24 -22.53 6.96
N ALA A 278 -2.38 -21.85 6.87
CA ALA A 278 -2.87 -21.00 7.94
C ALA A 278 -3.15 -21.78 9.23
N LYS A 279 -3.64 -23.03 9.11
CA LYS A 279 -3.98 -23.88 10.27
C LYS A 279 -2.76 -24.62 10.86
N HIS A 280 -1.83 -25.06 10.03
CA HIS A 280 -0.74 -25.96 10.41
C HIS A 280 0.66 -25.31 10.37
N GLY A 281 0.78 -24.09 9.83
CA GLY A 281 2.04 -23.33 9.78
C GLY A 281 2.96 -23.66 8.59
N ASP A 282 2.68 -24.72 7.84
CA ASP A 282 3.50 -25.19 6.73
C ASP A 282 2.68 -25.64 5.49
N THR A 283 3.37 -26.08 4.43
CA THR A 283 2.73 -26.63 3.23
C THR A 283 2.86 -28.16 3.11
N LEU A 284 3.24 -28.83 4.19
CA LEU A 284 3.53 -30.25 4.29
C LEU A 284 2.25 -31.05 4.61
N VAL A 285 1.31 -31.04 3.67
CA VAL A 285 0.10 -31.86 3.78
C VAL A 285 0.48 -33.35 3.79
N PRO A 286 -0.02 -34.14 4.76
CA PRO A 286 0.22 -35.58 4.82
C PRO A 286 -0.23 -36.30 3.54
N LEU A 287 0.52 -37.33 3.13
CA LEU A 287 0.19 -38.11 1.93
C LEU A 287 -1.17 -38.82 2.03
N GLU A 288 -1.58 -39.16 3.25
CA GLU A 288 -2.85 -39.81 3.57
C GLU A 288 -3.71 -38.91 4.46
N TRP A 289 -3.81 -37.63 4.09
CA TRP A 289 -4.63 -36.68 4.85
C TRP A 289 -6.12 -37.01 4.71
N LYS A 290 -6.72 -37.52 5.80
CA LYS A 290 -8.11 -38.05 5.80
C LYS A 290 -9.16 -36.95 5.66
N GLU A 291 -8.85 -35.76 6.15
CA GLU A 291 -9.76 -34.61 6.16
C GLU A 291 -9.93 -33.99 4.77
N ASN A 292 -8.91 -34.09 3.90
CA ASN A 292 -9.03 -33.69 2.49
C ASN A 292 -8.05 -34.48 1.60
N PRO A 293 -8.44 -35.70 1.18
CA PRO A 293 -7.59 -36.56 0.35
C PRO A 293 -7.36 -35.99 -1.06
N GLN A 294 -8.27 -35.14 -1.55
CA GLN A 294 -8.13 -34.48 -2.85
C GLN A 294 -6.96 -33.50 -2.86
N LEU A 295 -6.71 -32.79 -1.75
CA LEU A 295 -5.57 -31.89 -1.63
C LEU A 295 -4.24 -32.65 -1.69
N ALA A 296 -4.13 -33.77 -0.97
CA ALA A 296 -2.92 -34.60 -0.97
C ALA A 296 -2.61 -35.13 -2.39
N LEU A 297 -3.63 -35.59 -3.12
CA LEU A 297 -3.50 -36.04 -4.51
C LEU A 297 -3.11 -34.89 -5.46
N TRP A 298 -3.68 -33.70 -5.25
CA TRP A 298 -3.37 -32.52 -6.04
C TRP A 298 -1.92 -32.07 -5.83
N ILE A 299 -1.42 -32.05 -4.61
CA ILE A 299 -0.01 -31.73 -4.26
C ILE A 299 0.95 -32.69 -4.97
N ARG A 300 0.63 -33.99 -4.98
CA ARG A 300 1.40 -35.01 -5.71
C ARG A 300 1.45 -34.68 -7.20
N THR A 301 0.32 -34.28 -7.76
CA THR A 301 0.20 -33.89 -9.17
C THR A 301 1.00 -32.62 -9.48
N GLN A 302 1.03 -31.63 -8.58
CA GLN A 302 1.84 -30.42 -8.75
C GLN A 302 3.34 -30.73 -8.74
N ARG A 303 3.80 -31.54 -7.78
CA ARG A 303 5.22 -31.97 -7.71
C ARG A 303 5.65 -32.76 -8.96
N LYS A 304 4.78 -33.64 -9.48
CA LYS A 304 5.02 -34.39 -10.72
C LYS A 304 5.03 -33.48 -11.96
N SER A 305 4.17 -32.46 -12.00
CA SER A 305 4.12 -31.50 -13.11
C SER A 305 5.34 -30.58 -13.11
N TYR A 306 5.81 -30.18 -11.92
CA TYR A 306 7.04 -29.40 -11.73
C TYR A 306 8.28 -30.17 -12.17
N SER A 307 8.44 -31.44 -11.77
CA SER A 307 9.60 -32.24 -12.17
C SER A 307 9.67 -32.50 -13.67
N LYS A 308 8.53 -32.45 -14.37
CA LYS A 308 8.42 -32.57 -15.82
C LYS A 308 8.49 -31.22 -16.57
N GLY A 309 8.62 -30.10 -15.87
CA GLY A 309 8.60 -28.76 -16.48
C GLY A 309 7.26 -28.37 -17.11
N GLN A 310 6.17 -29.06 -16.76
CA GLN A 310 4.83 -28.86 -17.34
C GLN A 310 3.98 -27.86 -16.55
N LEU A 311 4.53 -27.31 -15.47
CA LEU A 311 3.84 -26.31 -14.66
C LEU A 311 4.03 -24.92 -15.28
N SER A 312 2.94 -24.22 -15.56
CA SER A 312 2.99 -22.83 -16.06
C SER A 312 3.74 -21.91 -15.08
N LYS A 313 4.45 -20.91 -15.61
CA LYS A 313 5.22 -19.93 -14.81
C LYS A 313 4.39 -19.27 -13.69
N SER A 314 3.13 -18.91 -13.96
CA SER A 314 2.22 -18.32 -12.96
C SER A 314 1.95 -19.26 -11.77
N ARG A 315 1.56 -20.51 -12.03
CA ARG A 315 1.31 -21.52 -11.00
C ARG A 315 2.56 -21.83 -10.15
N LEU A 316 3.73 -21.84 -10.79
CA LEU A 316 5.01 -22.00 -10.10
C LEU A 316 5.25 -20.84 -9.11
N GLN A 317 5.17 -19.59 -9.57
CA GLN A 317 5.37 -18.41 -8.74
C GLN A 317 4.39 -18.34 -7.56
N ARG A 318 3.13 -18.76 -7.76
CA ARG A 318 2.12 -18.80 -6.70
C ARG A 318 2.46 -19.81 -5.61
N LEU A 319 2.90 -21.00 -6.00
CA LEU A 319 3.32 -22.04 -5.06
C LEU A 319 4.63 -21.65 -4.34
N GLU A 320 5.59 -21.06 -5.04
CA GLU A 320 6.83 -20.53 -4.43
C GLU A 320 6.54 -19.41 -3.42
N LYS A 321 5.61 -18.49 -3.73
CA LYS A 321 5.25 -17.38 -2.85
C LYS A 321 4.70 -17.85 -1.50
N ILE A 322 3.96 -18.95 -1.47
CA ILE A 322 3.47 -19.54 -0.21
C ILE A 322 4.50 -20.48 0.44
N GLY A 323 5.71 -20.59 -0.08
CA GLY A 323 6.76 -21.47 0.45
C GLY A 323 6.44 -22.95 0.25
N PHE A 324 5.84 -23.31 -0.90
CA PHE A 324 5.48 -24.69 -1.19
C PHE A 324 6.72 -25.60 -1.30
N VAL A 325 6.71 -26.69 -0.54
CA VAL A 325 7.82 -27.66 -0.53
C VAL A 325 7.69 -28.63 -1.71
N TRP A 326 8.54 -28.44 -2.73
CA TRP A 326 8.56 -29.24 -3.96
C TRP A 326 9.09 -30.67 -3.77
N SER A 327 10.03 -30.87 -2.84
CA SER A 327 10.67 -32.17 -2.61
C SER A 327 10.64 -32.55 -1.14
N LEU A 328 9.86 -33.57 -0.80
CA LEU A 328 9.90 -34.21 0.52
C LEU A 328 11.22 -34.98 0.75
N ILE A 329 11.85 -35.44 -0.33
CA ILE A 329 13.12 -36.20 -0.30
C ILE A 329 14.31 -35.27 -0.02
N SER A 330 14.22 -33.98 -0.35
CA SER A 330 15.22 -33.01 0.12
C SER A 330 15.02 -32.72 1.61
N ASN A 331 13.77 -32.57 2.07
CA ASN A 331 13.50 -32.29 3.50
C ASN A 331 13.97 -33.44 4.41
N ALA A 332 13.65 -34.70 4.08
CA ALA A 332 14.13 -35.85 4.86
C ALA A 332 15.67 -36.01 4.81
N TRP A 333 16.31 -35.64 3.69
CA TRP A 333 17.78 -35.64 3.60
C TRP A 333 18.39 -34.48 4.40
N ASP A 334 17.77 -33.29 4.37
CA ASP A 334 18.21 -32.09 5.08
C ASP A 334 17.98 -32.21 6.59
N GLU A 335 16.89 -32.85 7.04
CA GLU A 335 16.62 -33.22 8.43
C GLU A 335 17.69 -34.20 8.96
N MET A 336 17.96 -35.30 8.24
CA MET A 336 19.02 -36.24 8.63
C MET A 336 20.42 -35.62 8.55
N PHE A 337 20.66 -34.70 7.61
CA PHE A 337 21.89 -33.92 7.54
C PHE A 337 22.02 -32.94 8.72
N ALA A 338 20.92 -32.37 9.21
CA ALA A 338 20.90 -31.59 10.45
C ALA A 338 21.21 -32.48 11.66
N SER A 339 20.60 -33.67 11.76
CA SER A 339 20.92 -34.64 12.82
C SER A 339 22.39 -35.07 12.79
N LEU A 340 23.02 -35.19 11.61
CA LEU A 340 24.45 -35.46 11.49
C LEU A 340 25.33 -34.28 11.97
N LYS A 341 24.89 -33.03 11.75
CA LYS A 341 25.57 -31.86 12.32
C LYS A 341 25.52 -31.87 13.84
N ASP A 342 24.35 -32.19 14.41
CA ASP A 342 24.17 -32.25 15.86
C ASP A 342 25.01 -33.38 16.47
N PHE A 343 25.09 -34.53 15.80
CA PHE A 343 26.00 -35.62 16.20
C PHE A 343 27.46 -35.15 16.20
N LYS A 344 27.91 -34.47 15.14
CA LYS A 344 29.27 -33.91 15.08
C LYS A 344 29.53 -32.90 16.20
N ALA A 345 28.56 -32.05 16.50
CA ALA A 345 28.68 -31.07 17.58
C ALA A 345 28.83 -31.75 18.96
N LYS A 346 28.16 -32.89 19.17
CA LYS A 346 28.21 -33.65 20.44
C LYS A 346 29.42 -34.58 20.57
N HIS A 347 29.84 -35.23 19.48
CA HIS A 347 30.85 -36.30 19.50
C HIS A 347 32.17 -35.92 18.81
N GLY A 348 32.27 -34.73 18.23
CA GLY A 348 33.48 -34.19 17.60
C GLY A 348 33.76 -34.69 16.18
N ASP A 349 33.12 -35.78 15.74
CA ASP A 349 33.27 -36.34 14.39
C ASP A 349 31.94 -36.80 13.77
N CYS A 350 31.99 -37.25 12.50
CA CYS A 350 30.83 -37.77 11.78
C CYS A 350 30.74 -39.31 11.77
N ARG A 351 31.42 -40.00 12.69
CA ARG A 351 31.50 -41.47 12.75
C ARG A 351 30.41 -42.05 13.64
N VAL A 352 29.19 -41.98 13.13
CA VAL A 352 28.04 -42.60 13.79
C VAL A 352 28.20 -44.14 13.84
N PRO A 353 28.05 -44.78 15.03
CA PRO A 353 28.06 -46.23 15.16
C PRO A 353 26.93 -46.91 14.37
N ASN A 354 27.19 -48.12 13.86
CA ASN A 354 26.19 -48.85 13.07
C ASN A 354 24.95 -49.26 13.90
N ASP A 355 25.14 -49.52 15.19
CA ASP A 355 24.11 -49.98 16.13
C ASP A 355 23.71 -48.86 17.12
N TRP A 356 23.69 -47.61 16.65
CA TRP A 356 23.41 -46.47 17.50
C TRP A 356 21.92 -46.40 17.89
N ASN A 357 21.63 -46.82 19.12
CA ASN A 357 20.27 -46.97 19.63
C ASN A 357 19.54 -45.64 19.89
N GLU A 358 20.26 -44.53 20.09
CA GLU A 358 19.64 -43.22 20.36
C GLU A 358 19.05 -42.60 19.09
N ASN A 359 19.61 -42.92 17.92
CA ASN A 359 19.03 -42.53 16.63
C ASN A 359 19.32 -43.59 15.55
N PRO A 360 18.56 -44.70 15.54
CA PRO A 360 18.74 -45.78 14.56
C PRO A 360 18.53 -45.31 13.11
N GLN A 361 17.69 -44.30 12.92
CA GLN A 361 17.39 -43.74 11.60
C GLN A 361 18.61 -43.04 11.00
N LEU A 362 19.38 -42.30 11.80
CA LEU A 362 20.62 -41.65 11.36
C LEU A 362 21.72 -42.68 11.02
N ALA A 363 21.85 -43.75 11.79
CA ALA A 363 22.79 -44.84 11.48
C ALA A 363 22.46 -45.52 10.13
N ILE A 364 21.18 -45.85 9.90
CA ILE A 364 20.69 -46.42 8.63
C ILE A 364 20.89 -45.41 7.48
N TRP A 365 20.62 -44.13 7.72
CA TRP A 365 20.78 -43.08 6.71
C TRP A 365 22.23 -42.92 6.26
N ILE A 366 23.19 -42.95 7.19
CA ILE A 366 24.63 -42.89 6.91
C ILE A 366 25.11 -44.10 6.11
N LYS A 367 24.67 -45.31 6.48
CA LYS A 367 24.95 -46.55 5.73
C LYS A 367 24.45 -46.43 4.29
N ASN A 368 23.25 -45.88 4.11
CA ASN A 368 22.68 -45.62 2.79
C ASN A 368 23.42 -44.53 2.01
N GLN A 369 23.95 -43.48 2.65
CA GLN A 369 24.76 -42.48 1.96
C GLN A 369 26.08 -43.06 1.45
N ARG A 370 26.77 -43.87 2.26
CA ARG A 370 28.02 -44.56 1.87
C ARG A 370 27.79 -45.53 0.71
N ARG A 371 26.72 -46.33 0.79
CA ARG A 371 26.32 -47.26 -0.29
C ARG A 371 26.00 -46.52 -1.60
N LYS A 372 25.19 -45.46 -1.54
CA LYS A 372 24.86 -44.65 -2.73
C LYS A 372 26.08 -43.95 -3.31
N TYR A 373 27.04 -43.56 -2.49
CA TYR A 373 28.32 -43.01 -2.95
C TYR A 373 29.15 -44.06 -3.70
N SER A 374 29.29 -45.28 -3.16
CA SER A 374 30.01 -46.36 -3.84
C SER A 374 29.34 -46.83 -5.13
N GLU A 375 28.01 -46.74 -5.21
CA GLU A 375 27.22 -47.08 -6.41
C GLU A 375 27.16 -45.91 -7.43
N GLY A 376 27.76 -44.75 -7.14
CA GLY A 376 27.71 -43.57 -8.02
C GLY A 376 26.33 -42.88 -8.09
N LEU A 377 25.40 -43.24 -7.20
CA LEU A 377 24.02 -42.76 -7.17
C LEU A 377 23.80 -41.51 -6.30
N LEU A 378 24.87 -41.00 -5.66
CA LEU A 378 24.81 -39.79 -4.84
C LEU A 378 25.13 -38.54 -5.67
N SER A 379 24.28 -37.51 -5.59
CA SER A 379 24.48 -36.29 -6.39
C SER A 379 25.72 -35.50 -5.95
N LYS A 380 26.40 -34.87 -6.92
CA LYS A 380 27.61 -34.05 -6.69
C LYS A 380 27.40 -32.97 -5.61
N THR A 381 26.21 -32.38 -5.53
CA THR A 381 25.87 -31.35 -4.54
C THR A 381 25.78 -31.91 -3.11
N ARG A 382 25.29 -33.14 -2.94
CA ARG A 382 25.19 -33.81 -1.62
C ARG A 382 26.54 -34.30 -1.15
N ILE A 383 27.37 -34.79 -2.06
CA ILE A 383 28.78 -35.17 -1.79
C ILE A 383 29.52 -33.98 -1.18
N LYS A 384 29.53 -32.83 -1.89
CA LYS A 384 30.19 -31.60 -1.41
C LYS A 384 29.69 -31.12 -0.03
N ARG A 385 28.39 -31.24 0.26
CA ARG A 385 27.82 -30.84 1.57
C ARG A 385 28.28 -31.74 2.70
N LEU A 386 28.39 -33.05 2.46
CA LEU A 386 28.88 -34.04 3.43
C LEU A 386 30.40 -33.91 3.63
N GLU A 387 31.18 -33.74 2.56
CA GLU A 387 32.63 -33.48 2.64
C GLU A 387 32.94 -32.21 3.43
N LYS A 388 32.19 -31.12 3.18
CA LYS A 388 32.34 -29.86 3.94
C LYS A 388 32.06 -30.05 5.44
N LEU A 389 31.19 -31.00 5.80
CA LEU A 389 30.93 -31.34 7.19
C LEU A 389 32.02 -32.24 7.79
N GLY A 390 32.96 -32.76 6.99
CA GLY A 390 33.98 -33.71 7.44
C GLY A 390 33.50 -35.16 7.45
N PHE A 391 32.45 -35.48 6.68
CA PHE A 391 31.92 -36.84 6.58
C PHE A 391 32.81 -37.71 5.67
N GLU A 392 33.40 -38.76 6.24
CA GLU A 392 34.22 -39.73 5.53
C GLU A 392 33.34 -40.80 4.86
N PHE A 393 33.30 -40.78 3.51
CA PHE A 393 32.56 -41.77 2.72
C PHE A 393 33.19 -43.17 2.77
N ASN A 394 34.52 -43.24 2.85
CA ASN A 394 35.28 -44.48 2.82
C ASN A 394 35.99 -44.77 4.16
N LEU A 395 35.24 -45.20 5.17
CA LEU A 395 35.81 -45.57 6.48
C LEU A 395 36.83 -46.71 6.40
N TRP A 396 36.78 -47.53 5.35
CA TRP A 396 37.66 -48.68 5.18
C TRP A 396 39.11 -48.26 4.94
N GLU A 397 39.34 -47.10 4.36
CA GLU A 397 40.68 -46.56 4.11
C GLU A 397 41.28 -45.99 5.39
N ALA A 398 40.52 -45.19 6.15
CA ALA A 398 40.94 -44.69 7.45
C ALA A 398 41.18 -45.82 8.48
N SER A 399 40.32 -46.85 8.48
CA SER A 399 40.50 -48.04 9.33
C SER A 399 41.70 -48.90 8.89
N TRP A 400 41.92 -49.06 7.58
CA TRP A 400 43.11 -49.73 7.06
C TRP A 400 44.39 -48.97 7.39
N GLU A 401 44.40 -47.64 7.29
CA GLU A 401 45.54 -46.80 7.67
C GLU A 401 45.83 -46.86 9.17
N LYS A 402 44.80 -46.82 10.02
CA LYS A 402 44.95 -47.01 11.47
C LYS A 402 45.66 -48.32 11.78
N MET A 403 45.18 -49.44 11.20
CA MET A 403 45.76 -50.76 11.42
C MET A 403 47.15 -50.92 10.79
N PHE A 404 47.38 -50.31 9.63
CA PHE A 404 48.70 -50.26 8.98
C PHE A 404 49.73 -49.49 9.83
N ASN A 405 49.33 -48.39 10.45
CA ASN A 405 50.18 -47.64 11.38
C ASN A 405 50.42 -48.40 12.69
N GLN A 406 49.41 -49.12 13.21
CA GLN A 406 49.60 -50.03 14.35
C GLN A 406 50.57 -51.17 14.02
N LEU A 407 50.52 -51.73 12.80
CA LEU A 407 51.48 -52.73 12.34
C LEU A 407 52.91 -52.16 12.23
N LYS A 408 53.07 -50.90 11.78
CA LYS A 408 54.39 -50.23 11.83
C LYS A 408 54.91 -50.06 13.25
N ALA A 409 54.03 -49.70 14.19
CA ALA A 409 54.39 -49.59 15.61
C ALA A 409 54.77 -50.96 16.19
N TYR A 410 54.04 -52.02 15.84
CA TYR A 410 54.39 -53.40 16.19
C TYR A 410 55.78 -53.78 15.68
N LYS A 411 56.06 -53.53 14.38
CA LYS A 411 57.37 -53.78 13.79
C LYS A 411 58.49 -53.04 14.51
N LYS A 412 58.25 -51.78 14.89
CA LYS A 412 59.24 -50.99 15.63
C LYS A 412 59.54 -51.61 17.01
N LYS A 413 58.56 -52.25 17.65
CA LYS A 413 58.68 -52.86 18.99
C LYS A 413 59.23 -54.30 18.95
N HIS A 414 58.87 -55.09 17.95
CA HIS A 414 59.15 -56.54 17.89
C HIS A 414 60.13 -56.95 16.77
N GLY A 415 60.48 -56.06 15.85
CA GLY A 415 61.44 -56.30 14.77
C GLY A 415 60.84 -56.84 13.47
N ASP A 416 59.68 -57.50 13.53
CA ASP A 416 59.00 -58.13 12.38
C ASP A 416 57.54 -57.67 12.22
N CYS A 417 56.82 -58.25 11.25
CA CYS A 417 55.39 -58.00 11.02
C CYS A 417 54.53 -59.24 11.30
N ASP A 418 55.06 -60.22 12.02
CA ASP A 418 54.45 -61.52 12.28
C ASP A 418 53.61 -61.49 13.56
N VAL A 419 52.59 -60.64 13.53
CA VAL A 419 51.63 -60.52 14.65
C VAL A 419 50.87 -61.84 14.83
N PRO A 420 50.93 -62.48 16.02
CA PRO A 420 50.16 -63.69 16.30
C PRO A 420 48.66 -63.45 16.14
N GLN A 421 47.94 -64.41 15.56
CA GLN A 421 46.48 -64.27 15.36
C GLN A 421 45.71 -64.09 16.68
N ARG A 422 46.21 -64.67 17.77
CA ARG A 422 45.67 -64.55 19.13
C ARG A 422 46.55 -63.65 20.01
N TRP A 423 47.01 -62.53 19.48
CA TRP A 423 47.82 -61.59 20.25
C TRP A 423 46.97 -60.87 21.31
N THR A 424 47.34 -61.00 22.58
CA THR A 424 46.54 -60.53 23.72
C THR A 424 46.61 -59.02 23.96
N GLU A 425 47.72 -58.35 23.61
CA GLU A 425 47.87 -56.90 23.81
C GLU A 425 47.01 -56.08 22.83
N ASN A 426 46.79 -56.58 21.61
CA ASN A 426 45.86 -55.99 20.65
C ASN A 426 45.32 -57.08 19.70
N PRO A 427 44.22 -57.75 20.11
CA PRO A 427 43.60 -58.82 19.34
C PRO A 427 43.11 -58.37 17.94
N GLU A 428 42.72 -57.11 17.81
CA GLU A 428 42.24 -56.54 16.54
C GLU A 428 43.35 -56.54 15.47
N LEU A 429 44.59 -56.23 15.85
CA LEU A 429 45.72 -56.21 14.92
C LEU A 429 46.08 -57.63 14.44
N GLY A 430 46.07 -58.62 15.34
CA GLY A 430 46.35 -60.03 14.99
C GLY A 430 45.33 -60.61 14.00
N VAL A 431 44.04 -60.33 14.23
CA VAL A 431 42.95 -60.69 13.30
C VAL A 431 43.10 -59.93 11.97
N TRP A 432 43.44 -58.64 12.02
CA TRP A 432 43.59 -57.81 10.82
C TRP A 432 44.75 -58.29 9.92
N VAL A 433 45.92 -58.61 10.51
CA VAL A 433 47.09 -59.16 9.81
C VAL A 433 46.77 -60.50 9.14
N SER A 434 46.11 -61.40 9.86
CA SER A 434 45.64 -62.68 9.31
C SER A 434 44.68 -62.49 8.13
N ASN A 435 43.73 -61.55 8.26
CA ASN A 435 42.80 -61.21 7.20
C ASN A 435 43.49 -60.61 5.95
N GLN A 436 44.58 -59.85 6.09
CA GLN A 436 45.34 -59.37 4.92
C GLN A 436 45.94 -60.54 4.14
N ARG A 437 46.52 -61.54 4.82
CA ARG A 437 47.10 -62.74 4.20
C ARG A 437 46.04 -63.55 3.43
N THR A 438 44.87 -63.76 4.05
CA THR A 438 43.73 -64.44 3.41
C THR A 438 43.22 -63.68 2.19
N ARG A 439 43.08 -62.36 2.28
CA ARG A 439 42.62 -61.53 1.16
C ARG A 439 43.59 -61.49 -0.01
N LYS A 440 44.91 -61.52 0.22
CA LYS A 440 45.90 -61.66 -0.86
C LYS A 440 45.76 -63.01 -1.57
N ARG A 441 45.57 -64.11 -0.81
CA ARG A 441 45.33 -65.45 -1.36
C ARG A 441 44.09 -65.51 -2.24
N GLN A 442 43.01 -64.85 -1.81
CA GLN A 442 41.75 -64.77 -2.55
C GLN A 442 41.77 -63.73 -3.69
N LYS A 443 42.91 -63.07 -3.97
CA LYS A 443 43.04 -61.99 -4.96
C LYS A 443 42.10 -60.79 -4.71
N LEU A 444 41.68 -60.58 -3.47
CA LEU A 444 40.77 -59.50 -3.04
C LEU A 444 41.51 -58.27 -2.48
N LEU A 445 42.84 -58.27 -2.51
CA LEU A 445 43.66 -57.17 -2.00
C LEU A 445 44.24 -56.34 -3.15
N SER A 446 44.12 -55.00 -3.08
CA SER A 446 44.59 -54.11 -4.15
C SER A 446 46.12 -54.16 -4.30
N LYS A 447 46.60 -53.95 -5.54
CA LYS A 447 48.04 -53.92 -5.87
C LYS A 447 48.80 -52.90 -5.01
N GLU A 448 48.19 -51.75 -4.76
CA GLU A 448 48.76 -50.68 -3.93
C GLU A 448 48.94 -51.08 -2.45
N ARG A 449 47.96 -51.77 -1.85
CA ARG A 449 48.06 -52.25 -0.47
C ARG A 449 49.11 -53.34 -0.32
N ILE A 450 49.22 -54.22 -1.32
CA ILE A 450 50.29 -55.22 -1.37
C ILE A 450 51.66 -54.52 -1.41
N ALA A 451 51.83 -53.52 -2.26
CA ALA A 451 53.08 -52.76 -2.35
C ALA A 451 53.45 -52.06 -1.02
N ARG A 452 52.46 -51.47 -0.33
CA ARG A 452 52.66 -50.80 0.96
C ARG A 452 53.04 -51.76 2.09
N LEU A 453 52.43 -52.94 2.14
CA LEU A 453 52.78 -53.99 3.11
C LEU A 453 54.15 -54.60 2.79
N ASN A 454 54.47 -54.84 1.52
CA ASN A 454 55.80 -55.29 1.11
C ASN A 454 56.89 -54.29 1.52
N LYS A 455 56.64 -52.99 1.39
CA LYS A 455 57.59 -51.92 1.74
C LYS A 455 58.00 -51.94 3.22
N ILE A 456 57.13 -52.42 4.11
CA ILE A 456 57.44 -52.57 5.53
C ILE A 456 57.94 -53.98 5.87
N GLY A 457 58.25 -54.83 4.90
CA GLY A 457 58.75 -56.19 5.12
C GLY A 457 57.67 -57.16 5.63
N PHE A 458 56.41 -56.95 5.28
CA PHE A 458 55.32 -57.82 5.71
C PHE A 458 55.45 -59.23 5.13
N SER A 459 55.56 -60.24 6.00
CA SER A 459 55.61 -61.63 5.56
C SER A 459 54.21 -62.16 5.21
N TRP A 460 54.09 -62.68 3.98
CA TRP A 460 52.85 -63.28 3.47
C TRP A 460 52.74 -64.78 3.75
N LYS A 461 53.82 -65.42 4.20
CA LYS A 461 53.88 -66.82 4.63
C LYS A 461 54.37 -66.84 6.07
N VAL A 462 53.65 -67.52 6.95
CA VAL A 462 54.16 -67.76 8.31
C VAL A 462 55.06 -68.97 8.19
N GLU A 463 56.36 -68.81 8.43
CA GLU A 463 57.23 -69.96 8.68
C GLU A 463 56.84 -70.53 10.04
N SER A 464 56.50 -71.81 10.04
CA SER A 464 56.03 -72.57 11.21
C SER A 464 57.13 -72.84 12.20
#